data_AF-A0A7L1N8X1-F1
#
_entry.id   AF-A0A7L1N8X1-F1
#
_cell.length_a   1.000
_cell.length_b   1.000
_cell.length_c   1.000
_cell.angle_alpha   90.00
_cell.angle_beta   90.00
_cell.angle_gamma   90.00
#
_symmetry.space_group_name_H-M   'P 1'
#
loop_
_entity.id
_entity.type
_entity.pdbx_description
1 polymer ?
#
loop_
_entity_poly.entity_id
_entity_poly.type
_entity_poly.pdbx_seq_one_letter_code
_entity_poly.pdbx_strand_id
1 'polypeptide(L)'
;SLLCHLLSSSKWESNEAETSTLLSTLGYTSTDYYCHLVKNIVFSLAAELREDQFNGLNVQGRVSMIRVKALSLCCVPLITLPDLTPLLETLLLYHGAASKEILSSEFLEAVNKAFLKKKITPPQSVTFSLWLRHLPSLEKATLYLLDHLLSIQWNSLEEVASAIKDSLLPQAASHPAIFRVIDEIFKNALLQTDGTPEVITIMQVFMQLFLQARQNEDKQRTFPLKAYFPCHHQSLVTALLRRPSELSPAHWCQHLKHVSDMLKALVEDTSISSLGHLFEIWFLVAHFGEWLDIAAEQLLKAALEPDALLWLLAFYYCPQNENQQRTQTLV
;
A
#
# COMPACT_ATOMS: atom_id res chain seq x y z
N SER A 1 21.68 25.66 -7.56
CA SER A 1 21.28 24.38 -6.94
C SER A 1 22.44 23.84 -6.12
N LEU A 2 22.17 23.08 -5.04
CA LEU A 2 23.20 22.56 -4.13
C LEU A 2 24.23 21.65 -4.84
N LEU A 3 23.79 20.88 -5.84
CA LEU A 3 24.68 20.07 -6.69
C LEU A 3 25.63 20.96 -7.51
N CYS A 4 25.15 22.09 -8.03
CA CYS A 4 25.99 23.06 -8.73
C CYS A 4 27.00 23.72 -7.78
N HIS A 5 26.61 23.98 -6.53
CA HIS A 5 27.53 24.49 -5.50
C HIS A 5 28.59 23.46 -5.11
N LEU A 6 28.21 22.17 -5.00
CA LEU A 6 29.18 21.09 -4.76
C LEU A 6 30.17 20.97 -5.93
N LEU A 7 29.68 21.00 -7.17
CA LEU A 7 30.52 20.89 -8.38
C LEU A 7 31.38 22.14 -8.65
N SER A 8 30.90 23.33 -8.31
CA SER A 8 31.71 24.56 -8.38
C SER A 8 32.70 24.71 -7.22
N SER A 9 32.48 24.01 -6.11
CA SER A 9 33.41 23.97 -4.97
C SER A 9 34.45 22.85 -5.06
N SER A 10 34.17 21.81 -5.84
CA SER A 10 35.15 20.77 -6.12
C SER A 10 36.20 21.35 -7.05
N LYS A 11 37.44 21.45 -6.57
CA LYS A 11 38.64 21.75 -7.36
C LYS A 11 38.78 20.74 -8.50
N TRP A 12 38.10 20.96 -9.62
CA TRP A 12 38.31 20.23 -10.85
C TRP A 12 39.55 20.84 -11.51
N GLU A 13 40.70 20.47 -10.96
CA GLU A 13 41.94 21.26 -10.92
C GLU A 13 42.72 21.38 -12.24
N SER A 14 42.09 21.22 -13.41
CA SER A 14 42.82 21.30 -14.69
C SER A 14 42.28 22.30 -15.73
N ASN A 15 40.98 22.62 -15.79
CA ASN A 15 40.40 23.43 -16.88
C ASN A 15 39.57 24.65 -16.42
N GLU A 16 39.60 24.99 -15.13
CA GLU A 16 38.72 26.01 -14.53
C GLU A 16 38.99 27.43 -15.07
N ALA A 17 40.25 27.74 -15.43
CA ALA A 17 40.64 29.03 -16.00
C ALA A 17 40.11 29.25 -17.43
N GLU A 18 40.20 28.24 -18.31
CA GLU A 18 39.72 28.37 -19.70
C GLU A 18 38.19 28.37 -19.76
N THR A 19 37.54 27.53 -18.94
CA THR A 19 36.07 27.47 -18.85
C THR A 19 35.48 28.75 -18.26
N SER A 20 36.06 29.31 -17.20
CA SER A 20 35.58 30.59 -16.63
C SER A 20 35.69 31.76 -17.62
N THR A 21 36.75 31.80 -18.42
CA THR A 21 36.92 32.82 -19.47
C THR A 21 35.85 32.68 -20.56
N LEU A 22 35.62 31.46 -21.08
CA LEU A 22 34.59 31.16 -22.07
C LEU A 22 33.17 31.46 -21.58
N LEU A 23 32.87 31.15 -20.32
CA LEU A 23 31.58 31.41 -19.69
C LEU A 23 31.28 32.91 -19.60
N SER A 24 32.29 33.70 -19.24
CA SER A 24 32.17 35.17 -19.20
C SER A 24 31.87 35.77 -20.59
N THR A 25 32.48 35.25 -21.66
CA THR A 25 32.20 35.68 -23.05
C THR A 25 30.82 35.28 -23.55
N LEU A 26 30.24 34.20 -23.02
CA LEU A 26 28.89 33.73 -23.39
C LEU A 26 27.78 34.33 -22.51
N GLY A 27 28.14 35.19 -21.54
CA GLY A 27 27.18 35.84 -20.63
C GLY A 27 26.64 34.93 -19.52
N TYR A 28 27.26 33.77 -19.26
CA TYR A 28 26.87 32.87 -18.19
C TYR A 28 27.71 33.10 -16.93
N THR A 29 27.09 32.98 -15.75
CA THR A 29 27.86 32.82 -14.51
C THR A 29 28.32 31.37 -14.37
N SER A 30 29.46 31.13 -13.71
CA SER A 30 29.97 29.78 -13.42
C SER A 30 28.92 28.88 -12.76
N THR A 31 28.14 29.45 -11.83
CA THR A 31 27.00 28.81 -11.16
C THR A 31 25.88 28.40 -12.10
N ASP A 32 25.54 29.22 -13.10
CA ASP A 32 24.48 28.91 -14.06
C ASP A 32 24.90 27.77 -15.00
N TYR A 33 26.16 27.79 -15.45
CA TYR A 33 26.71 26.73 -16.30
C TYR A 33 26.67 25.36 -15.64
N TYR A 34 27.18 25.25 -14.42
CA TYR A 34 27.16 23.96 -13.71
C TYR A 34 25.73 23.50 -13.43
N CYS A 35 24.79 24.41 -13.19
CA CYS A 35 23.38 24.05 -13.05
C CYS A 35 22.75 23.54 -14.35
N HIS A 36 23.03 24.17 -15.48
CA HIS A 36 22.58 23.66 -16.78
C HIS A 36 23.24 22.34 -17.15
N LEU A 37 24.53 22.18 -16.85
CA LEU A 37 25.26 20.94 -17.09
C LEU A 37 24.69 19.78 -16.27
N VAL A 38 24.45 19.97 -14.97
CA VAL A 38 23.83 18.94 -14.10
C VAL A 38 22.45 18.55 -14.62
N LYS A 39 21.61 19.54 -14.96
CA LYS A 39 20.30 19.27 -15.54
C LYS A 39 20.42 18.44 -16.82
N ASN A 40 21.31 18.82 -17.74
CA ASN A 40 21.52 18.10 -18.98
C ASN A 40 22.00 16.66 -18.72
N ILE A 41 22.96 16.45 -17.81
CA ILE A 41 23.42 15.11 -17.45
C ILE A 41 22.28 14.24 -16.91
N VAL A 42 21.48 14.78 -15.97
CA VAL A 42 20.34 14.06 -15.39
C VAL A 42 19.31 13.71 -16.46
N PHE A 43 18.94 14.65 -17.32
CA PHE A 43 17.99 14.42 -18.40
C PHE A 43 18.52 13.42 -19.45
N SER A 44 19.80 13.51 -19.82
CA SER A 44 20.42 12.55 -20.75
C SER A 44 20.44 11.14 -20.17
N LEU A 45 20.80 10.98 -18.90
CA LEU A 45 20.76 9.66 -18.24
C LEU A 45 19.34 9.11 -18.14
N ALA A 46 18.36 9.97 -17.82
CA ALA A 46 16.95 9.56 -17.77
C ALA A 46 16.43 9.18 -19.17
N ALA A 47 16.82 9.90 -20.22
CA ALA A 47 16.47 9.57 -21.59
C ALA A 47 17.08 8.24 -22.03
N GLU A 48 18.38 8.02 -21.77
CA GLU A 48 19.09 6.77 -22.07
C GLU A 48 18.38 5.57 -21.43
N LEU A 49 18.00 5.69 -20.15
CA LEU A 49 17.28 4.63 -19.44
C LEU A 49 15.85 4.39 -19.95
N ARG A 50 15.17 5.43 -20.48
CA ARG A 50 13.82 5.30 -21.03
C ARG A 50 13.85 4.65 -22.41
N GLU A 51 14.75 5.08 -23.29
CA GLU A 51 14.90 4.49 -24.63
C GLU A 51 15.15 2.98 -24.57
N ASP A 52 15.92 2.55 -23.58
CA ASP A 52 16.17 1.14 -23.30
C ASP A 52 14.95 0.33 -22.87
N GLN A 53 14.01 0.94 -22.14
CA GLN A 53 12.77 0.27 -21.73
C GLN A 53 11.86 -0.02 -22.92
N PHE A 54 11.81 0.89 -23.90
CA PHE A 54 10.94 0.77 -25.07
C PHE A 54 11.55 -0.07 -26.20
N ASN A 55 12.88 -0.18 -26.27
CA ASN A 55 13.61 -0.87 -27.35
C ASN A 55 13.95 -2.35 -27.06
N GLY A 56 13.14 -3.07 -26.28
CA GLY A 56 13.41 -4.43 -25.77
C GLY A 56 13.83 -5.52 -26.78
N LEU A 57 13.78 -5.24 -28.09
CA LEU A 57 14.20 -6.11 -29.20
C LEU A 57 15.63 -5.85 -29.72
N ASN A 58 16.26 -4.71 -29.42
CA ASN A 58 17.61 -4.39 -29.89
C ASN A 58 18.67 -4.77 -28.85
N VAL A 59 19.47 -5.80 -29.13
CA VAL A 59 20.52 -6.33 -28.23
C VAL A 59 21.75 -5.41 -28.16
N GLN A 60 21.96 -4.55 -29.16
CA GLN A 60 23.18 -3.74 -29.30
C GLN A 60 23.23 -2.48 -28.40
N GLY A 61 22.11 -2.04 -27.81
CA GLY A 61 21.99 -0.75 -27.14
C GLY A 61 21.73 -0.77 -25.63
N ARG A 62 21.54 -1.94 -25.00
CA ARG A 62 21.14 -2.01 -23.59
C ARG A 62 22.22 -1.46 -22.66
N VAL A 63 21.84 -0.49 -21.83
CA VAL A 63 22.52 -0.13 -20.59
C VAL A 63 22.68 -1.41 -19.76
N SER A 64 23.93 -1.78 -19.52
CA SER A 64 24.25 -2.95 -18.70
C SER A 64 23.57 -2.85 -17.32
N MET A 65 23.01 -3.95 -16.83
CA MET A 65 22.41 -4.01 -15.47
C MET A 65 23.39 -3.55 -14.39
N ILE A 66 24.70 -3.76 -14.61
CA ILE A 66 25.77 -3.29 -13.72
C ILE A 66 25.80 -1.76 -13.68
N ARG A 67 25.62 -1.10 -14.83
CA ARG A 67 25.59 0.36 -14.94
C ARG A 67 24.33 0.93 -14.27
N VAL A 68 23.16 0.30 -14.45
CA VAL A 68 21.93 0.71 -13.75
C VAL A 68 22.08 0.57 -12.24
N LYS A 69 22.66 -0.55 -11.77
CA LYS A 69 22.93 -0.76 -10.34
C LYS A 69 23.91 0.27 -9.78
N ALA A 70 25.01 0.55 -10.49
CA ALA A 70 25.97 1.58 -10.10
C ALA A 70 25.33 2.98 -10.04
N LEU A 71 24.50 3.34 -11.03
CA LEU A 71 23.75 4.60 -11.03
C LEU A 71 22.81 4.70 -9.82
N SER A 72 22.12 3.61 -9.46
CA SER A 72 21.26 3.59 -8.27
C SER A 72 22.05 3.87 -6.98
N LEU A 73 23.25 3.29 -6.84
CA LEU A 73 24.11 3.53 -5.68
C LEU A 73 24.62 4.98 -5.63
N CYS A 74 25.03 5.53 -6.78
CA CYS A 74 25.47 6.94 -6.87
C CYS A 74 24.37 7.94 -6.50
N CYS A 75 23.09 7.57 -6.67
CA CYS A 75 21.96 8.43 -6.35
C CYS A 75 21.64 8.47 -4.85
N VAL A 76 22.08 7.49 -4.04
CA VAL A 76 21.76 7.39 -2.59
C VAL A 76 21.99 8.69 -1.80
N PRO A 77 23.16 9.35 -1.89
CA PRO A 77 23.38 10.60 -1.14
C PRO A 77 22.61 11.81 -1.72
N LEU A 78 22.03 11.68 -2.91
CA LEU A 78 21.45 12.79 -3.68
C LEU A 78 19.91 12.73 -3.79
N ILE A 79 19.27 11.69 -3.23
CA ILE A 79 17.82 11.42 -3.40
C ILE A 79 16.90 12.58 -3.02
N THR A 80 17.31 13.45 -2.09
CA THR A 80 16.49 14.58 -1.62
C THR A 80 16.63 15.82 -2.50
N LEU A 81 17.50 15.78 -3.51
CA LEU A 81 17.74 16.93 -4.37
C LEU A 81 16.70 16.97 -5.49
N PRO A 82 15.96 18.08 -5.64
CA PRO A 82 14.87 18.16 -6.61
C PRO A 82 15.35 18.02 -8.05
N ASP A 83 16.59 18.44 -8.35
CA ASP A 83 17.19 18.31 -9.68
C ASP A 83 17.36 16.85 -10.13
N LEU A 84 17.41 15.89 -9.18
CA LEU A 84 17.58 14.46 -9.49
C LEU A 84 16.25 13.73 -9.74
N THR A 85 15.11 14.38 -9.44
CA THR A 85 13.78 13.77 -9.51
C THR A 85 13.52 13.00 -10.82
N PRO A 86 13.82 13.55 -12.03
CA PRO A 86 13.57 12.84 -13.28
C PRO A 86 14.34 11.51 -13.40
N LEU A 87 15.56 11.46 -12.87
CA LEU A 87 16.38 10.24 -12.86
C LEU A 87 15.89 9.24 -11.81
N LEU A 88 15.50 9.71 -10.61
CA LEU A 88 14.93 8.84 -9.57
C LEU A 88 13.66 8.15 -10.05
N GLU A 89 12.73 8.91 -10.64
CA GLU A 89 11.49 8.38 -11.22
C GLU A 89 11.78 7.35 -12.32
N THR A 90 12.73 7.67 -13.20
CA THR A 90 13.08 6.79 -14.31
C THR A 90 13.72 5.48 -13.81
N LEU A 91 14.60 5.54 -12.81
CA LEU A 91 15.20 4.35 -12.20
C LEU A 91 14.13 3.47 -11.54
N LEU A 92 13.24 4.07 -10.75
CA LEU A 92 12.18 3.34 -10.04
C LEU A 92 11.15 2.73 -11.00
N LEU A 93 10.93 3.33 -12.17
CA LEU A 93 10.09 2.75 -13.23
C LEU A 93 10.86 1.80 -14.16
N TYR A 94 12.17 1.66 -14.02
CA TYR A 94 12.99 0.77 -14.84
C TYR A 94 12.82 -0.69 -14.42
N HIS A 95 12.06 -1.42 -15.23
CA HIS A 95 11.88 -2.87 -15.13
C HIS A 95 12.74 -3.51 -16.22
N GLY A 96 13.99 -3.85 -15.92
CA GLY A 96 14.84 -4.53 -16.89
C GLY A 96 14.31 -5.93 -17.23
N ALA A 97 14.93 -6.59 -18.21
CA ALA A 97 14.45 -7.89 -18.71
C ALA A 97 14.69 -9.09 -17.76
N ALA A 98 15.31 -8.88 -16.60
CA ALA A 98 15.64 -9.94 -15.66
C ALA A 98 14.55 -10.16 -14.60
N SER A 99 14.40 -11.40 -14.15
CA SER A 99 13.53 -11.78 -13.04
C SER A 99 14.02 -11.31 -11.66
N LYS A 100 15.24 -10.79 -11.57
CA LYS A 100 15.86 -10.29 -10.32
C LYS A 100 15.86 -8.77 -10.31
N GLU A 101 15.71 -8.21 -9.11
CA GLU A 101 15.81 -6.77 -8.88
C GLU A 101 17.21 -6.26 -9.29
N ILE A 102 17.21 -5.20 -10.11
CA ILE A 102 18.42 -4.62 -10.72
C ILE A 102 18.95 -3.47 -9.86
N LEU A 103 18.05 -2.71 -9.23
CA LEU A 103 18.43 -1.60 -8.37
C LEU A 103 19.06 -2.12 -7.08
N SER A 104 19.92 -1.29 -6.48
CA SER A 104 20.47 -1.59 -5.16
C SER A 104 19.41 -1.47 -4.07
N SER A 105 19.46 -2.37 -3.09
CA SER A 105 18.60 -2.33 -1.89
C SER A 105 18.78 -1.04 -1.10
N GLU A 106 20.00 -0.54 -1.04
CA GLU A 106 20.40 0.69 -0.37
C GLU A 106 19.69 1.89 -0.98
N PHE A 107 19.59 1.93 -2.31
CA PHE A 107 18.84 2.96 -3.02
C PHE A 107 17.34 2.88 -2.71
N LEU A 108 16.74 1.70 -2.84
CA LEU A 108 15.30 1.51 -2.61
C LEU A 108 14.91 1.85 -1.17
N GLU A 109 15.73 1.46 -0.21
CA GLU A 109 15.55 1.80 1.20
C GLU A 109 15.71 3.31 1.45
N ALA A 110 16.73 3.93 0.85
CA ALA A 110 16.98 5.36 0.98
C ALA A 110 15.80 6.18 0.43
N VAL A 111 15.30 5.83 -0.75
CA VAL A 111 14.10 6.43 -1.35
C VAL A 111 12.90 6.27 -0.43
N ASN A 112 12.64 5.06 0.08
CA ASN A 112 11.50 4.83 0.98
C ASN A 112 11.60 5.67 2.26
N LYS A 113 12.79 5.75 2.86
CA LYS A 113 13.04 6.61 4.04
C LYS A 113 12.81 8.09 3.73
N ALA A 114 13.24 8.57 2.56
CA ALA A 114 13.01 9.95 2.15
C ALA A 114 11.52 10.22 1.91
N PHE A 115 10.80 9.27 1.31
CA PHE A 115 9.35 9.34 1.09
C PHE A 115 8.57 9.40 2.42
N LEU A 116 8.82 8.47 3.34
CA LEU A 116 8.13 8.43 4.64
C LEU A 116 8.38 9.70 5.47
N LYS A 117 9.57 10.30 5.34
CA LYS A 117 9.91 11.59 5.99
C LYS A 117 9.40 12.82 5.23
N LYS A 118 8.57 12.63 4.19
CA LYS A 118 8.04 13.69 3.30
C LYS A 118 9.12 14.61 2.71
N LYS A 119 10.35 14.10 2.53
CA LYS A 119 11.46 14.84 1.91
C LYS A 119 11.40 14.83 0.39
N ILE A 120 10.69 13.86 -0.17
CA ILE A 120 10.40 13.72 -1.58
C ILE A 120 8.90 13.44 -1.75
N THR A 121 8.34 13.91 -2.86
CA THR A 121 6.94 13.68 -3.23
C THR A 121 6.89 13.02 -4.62
N PRO A 122 7.29 11.73 -4.71
CA PRO A 122 7.26 11.01 -5.97
C PRO A 122 5.81 10.82 -6.47
N PRO A 123 5.61 10.69 -7.79
CA PRO A 123 4.32 10.29 -8.35
C PRO A 123 3.81 8.96 -7.77
N GLN A 124 2.50 8.75 -7.77
CA GLN A 124 1.90 7.50 -7.27
C GLN A 124 2.43 6.26 -7.98
N SER A 125 2.57 6.31 -9.31
CA SER A 125 3.09 5.20 -10.12
C SER A 125 4.51 4.76 -9.69
N VAL A 126 5.35 5.72 -9.30
CA VAL A 126 6.71 5.50 -8.84
C VAL A 126 6.72 4.85 -7.46
N THR A 127 5.86 5.32 -6.57
CA THR A 127 5.69 4.76 -5.22
C THR A 127 5.17 3.32 -5.29
N PHE A 128 4.18 3.06 -6.15
CA PHE A 128 3.62 1.72 -6.31
C PHE A 128 4.65 0.75 -6.90
N SER A 129 5.44 1.21 -7.88
CA SER A 129 6.53 0.40 -8.43
C SER A 129 7.59 0.06 -7.36
N LEU A 130 7.97 1.02 -6.51
CA LEU A 130 8.87 0.76 -5.38
C LEU A 130 8.34 -0.35 -4.47
N TRP A 131 7.07 -0.30 -4.08
CA TRP A 131 6.47 -1.30 -3.18
C TRP A 131 6.25 -2.66 -3.82
N LEU A 132 5.95 -2.72 -5.12
CA LEU A 132 5.86 -3.99 -5.86
C LEU A 132 7.22 -4.70 -5.96
N ARG A 133 8.30 -3.93 -5.98
CA ARG A 133 9.66 -4.43 -6.20
C ARG A 133 10.43 -4.70 -4.93
N HIS A 134 10.13 -3.96 -3.86
CA HIS A 134 10.87 -4.00 -2.60
C HIS A 134 9.93 -4.17 -1.41
N LEU A 135 9.69 -5.43 -1.04
CA LEU A 135 8.86 -5.79 0.09
C LEU A 135 9.22 -5.06 1.40
N PRO A 136 10.51 -4.92 1.79
CA PRO A 136 10.85 -4.19 3.01
C PRO A 136 10.44 -2.72 2.99
N SER A 137 10.30 -2.11 1.81
CA SER A 137 9.80 -0.73 1.71
C SER A 137 8.31 -0.66 2.01
N LEU A 138 7.52 -1.61 1.49
CA LEU A 138 6.09 -1.71 1.76
C LEU A 138 5.83 -2.01 3.24
N GLU A 139 6.52 -2.99 3.81
CA GLU A 139 6.41 -3.33 5.23
C GLU A 139 6.70 -2.12 6.12
N LYS A 140 7.80 -1.40 5.86
CA LYS A 140 8.14 -0.17 6.59
C LYS A 140 7.08 0.91 6.43
N ALA A 141 6.46 1.06 5.26
CA ALA A 141 5.42 2.06 5.05
C ALA A 141 4.14 1.72 5.83
N THR A 142 3.72 0.45 5.81
CA THR A 142 2.54 -0.01 6.56
C THR A 142 2.77 0.07 8.08
N LEU A 143 3.93 -0.37 8.56
CA LEU A 143 4.27 -0.28 9.98
C LEU A 143 4.40 1.18 10.44
N TYR A 144 4.99 2.06 9.62
CA TYR A 144 5.04 3.49 9.92
C TYR A 144 3.64 4.11 10.03
N LEU A 145 2.71 3.73 9.15
CA LEU A 145 1.32 4.18 9.25
C LEU A 145 0.66 3.72 10.55
N LEU A 146 0.81 2.44 10.89
CA LEU A 146 0.28 1.86 12.14
C LEU A 146 0.85 2.57 13.37
N ASP A 147 2.18 2.69 13.46
CA ASP A 147 2.87 3.35 14.56
C ASP A 147 2.44 4.82 14.71
N HIS A 148 2.33 5.54 13.59
CA HIS A 148 1.86 6.91 13.55
C HIS A 148 0.41 7.05 14.05
N LEU A 149 -0.50 6.17 13.60
CA LEU A 149 -1.91 6.21 13.99
C LEU A 149 -2.14 5.78 15.44
N LEU A 150 -1.37 4.81 15.94
CA LEU A 150 -1.46 4.34 17.33
C LEU A 150 -0.81 5.32 18.31
N SER A 151 0.18 6.10 17.87
CA SER A 151 0.84 7.11 18.69
C SER A 151 0.02 8.40 18.85
N ILE A 152 -0.90 8.67 17.92
CA ILE A 152 -1.72 9.88 17.91
C ILE A 152 -3.06 9.58 18.56
N GLN A 153 -3.50 10.45 19.47
CA GLN A 153 -4.89 10.45 19.90
C GLN A 153 -5.72 11.14 18.82
N TRP A 154 -6.54 10.37 18.11
CA TRP A 154 -7.44 10.87 17.07
C TRP A 154 -8.80 11.24 17.68
N ASN A 155 -9.33 12.38 17.27
CA ASN A 155 -10.60 12.91 17.77
C ASN A 155 -11.79 12.46 16.90
N SER A 156 -11.51 11.98 15.68
CA SER A 156 -12.54 11.52 14.74
C SER A 156 -12.01 10.44 13.79
N LEU A 157 -12.94 9.68 13.19
CA LEU A 157 -12.62 8.72 12.13
C LEU A 157 -12.14 9.40 10.83
N GLU A 158 -12.49 10.67 10.62
CA GLU A 158 -12.04 11.44 9.45
C GLU A 158 -10.54 11.73 9.51
N GLU A 159 -9.99 12.00 10.70
CA GLU A 159 -8.55 12.17 10.90
C GLU A 159 -7.79 10.90 10.53
N VAL A 160 -8.27 9.74 11.02
CA VAL A 160 -7.72 8.42 10.67
C VAL A 160 -7.80 8.18 9.16
N ALA A 161 -8.96 8.41 8.55
CA ALA A 161 -9.16 8.23 7.12
C ALA A 161 -8.23 9.14 6.29
N SER A 162 -8.04 10.39 6.70
CA SER A 162 -7.14 11.33 6.02
C SER A 162 -5.69 10.86 6.06
N ALA A 163 -5.20 10.42 7.23
CA ALA A 163 -3.84 9.92 7.40
C ALA A 163 -3.60 8.63 6.59
N ILE A 164 -4.57 7.71 6.58
CA ILE A 164 -4.50 6.49 5.76
C ILE A 164 -4.50 6.84 4.28
N LYS A 165 -5.32 7.81 3.83
CA LYS A 165 -5.37 8.23 2.43
C LYS A 165 -4.08 8.91 1.99
N ASP A 166 -3.49 9.73 2.85
CA ASP A 166 -2.20 10.40 2.61
C ASP A 166 -1.04 9.41 2.49
N SER A 167 -1.17 8.22 3.07
CA SER A 167 -0.15 7.17 2.96
C SER A 167 -0.02 6.57 1.55
N LEU A 168 -1.03 6.75 0.67
CA LEU A 168 -1.15 6.08 -0.64
C LEU A 168 -1.34 4.55 -0.59
N LEU A 169 -1.35 3.93 0.60
CA LEU A 169 -1.50 2.47 0.75
C LEU A 169 -2.85 1.95 0.23
N PRO A 170 -4.01 2.60 0.47
CA PRO A 170 -5.29 2.11 -0.07
C PRO A 170 -5.31 2.04 -1.60
N GLN A 171 -4.69 3.03 -2.27
CA GLN A 171 -4.61 3.07 -3.73
C GLN A 171 -3.61 2.04 -4.27
N ALA A 172 -2.48 1.88 -3.59
CA ALA A 172 -1.49 0.87 -3.97
C ALA A 172 -2.02 -0.56 -3.79
N ALA A 173 -2.87 -0.76 -2.77
CA ALA A 173 -3.51 -2.04 -2.47
C ALA A 173 -4.48 -2.51 -3.56
N SER A 174 -4.89 -1.68 -4.51
CA SER A 174 -5.57 -2.15 -5.73
C SER A 174 -4.77 -3.20 -6.51
N HIS A 175 -3.45 -3.30 -6.27
CA HIS A 175 -2.69 -4.46 -6.69
C HIS A 175 -2.75 -5.58 -5.62
N PRO A 176 -3.23 -6.79 -5.94
CA PRO A 176 -3.45 -7.85 -4.94
C PRO A 176 -2.22 -8.24 -4.12
N ALA A 177 -1.02 -8.21 -4.73
CA ALA A 177 0.23 -8.50 -4.00
C ALA A 177 0.51 -7.49 -2.88
N ILE A 178 0.20 -6.21 -3.11
CA ILE A 178 0.37 -5.16 -2.10
C ILE A 178 -0.70 -5.33 -1.01
N PHE A 179 -1.97 -5.50 -1.42
CA PHE A 179 -3.06 -5.74 -0.49
C PHE A 179 -2.74 -6.87 0.49
N ARG A 180 -2.32 -8.04 -0.02
CA ARG A 180 -2.06 -9.21 0.82
C ARG A 180 -0.94 -9.00 1.83
N VAL A 181 0.09 -8.21 1.50
CA VAL A 181 1.15 -7.88 2.46
C VAL A 181 0.61 -6.96 3.54
N ILE A 182 -0.16 -5.93 3.17
CA ILE A 182 -0.77 -5.01 4.13
C ILE A 182 -1.75 -5.76 5.06
N ASP A 183 -2.60 -6.60 4.47
CA ASP A 183 -3.58 -7.45 5.16
C ASP A 183 -2.90 -8.38 6.17
N GLU A 184 -1.80 -9.03 5.78
CA GLU A 184 -1.00 -9.87 6.68
C GLU A 184 -0.35 -9.06 7.81
N ILE A 185 0.09 -7.82 7.57
CA ILE A 185 0.61 -6.94 8.62
C ILE A 185 -0.49 -6.56 9.61
N PHE A 186 -1.70 -6.21 9.14
CA PHE A 186 -2.84 -5.95 10.03
C PHE A 186 -3.22 -7.19 10.84
N LYS A 187 -3.23 -8.36 10.21
CA LYS A 187 -3.48 -9.64 10.89
C LYS A 187 -2.48 -9.86 12.04
N ASN A 188 -1.19 -9.67 11.76
CA ASN A 188 -0.14 -9.79 12.76
C ASN A 188 -0.25 -8.73 13.86
N ALA A 189 -0.62 -7.49 13.51
CA ALA A 189 -0.84 -6.44 14.50
C ALA A 189 -1.98 -6.80 15.46
N LEU A 190 -3.11 -7.30 14.95
CA LEU A 190 -4.22 -7.76 15.78
C LEU A 190 -3.84 -8.91 16.70
N LEU A 191 -3.08 -9.88 16.20
CA LEU A 191 -2.58 -11.00 17.02
C LEU A 191 -1.62 -10.54 18.11
N GLN A 192 -0.85 -9.48 17.87
CA GLN A 192 0.09 -8.92 18.85
C GLN A 192 -0.59 -8.03 19.90
N THR A 193 -1.71 -7.39 19.53
CA THR A 193 -2.46 -6.49 20.42
C THR A 193 -3.69 -7.14 21.05
N ASP A 194 -3.85 -8.46 20.94
CA ASP A 194 -5.04 -9.20 21.42
C ASP A 194 -6.37 -8.57 20.92
N GLY A 195 -6.36 -8.01 19.71
CA GLY A 195 -7.55 -7.42 19.09
C GLY A 195 -7.99 -6.07 19.66
N THR A 196 -7.05 -5.20 20.07
CA THR A 196 -7.36 -3.81 20.47
C THR A 196 -8.30 -3.11 19.47
N PRO A 197 -9.32 -2.37 19.96
CA PRO A 197 -10.30 -1.71 19.10
C PRO A 197 -9.64 -0.70 18.14
N GLU A 198 -8.54 -0.05 18.53
CA GLU A 198 -7.81 0.91 17.70
C GLU A 198 -7.29 0.26 16.42
N VAL A 199 -6.64 -0.91 16.53
CA VAL A 199 -6.13 -1.65 15.35
C VAL A 199 -7.28 -2.13 14.47
N ILE A 200 -8.37 -2.61 15.07
CA ILE A 200 -9.58 -3.01 14.33
C ILE A 200 -10.14 -1.81 13.55
N THR A 201 -10.26 -0.65 14.18
CA THR A 201 -10.76 0.56 13.52
C THR A 201 -9.84 1.00 12.38
N ILE A 202 -8.52 1.02 12.58
CA ILE A 202 -7.56 1.38 11.52
C ILE A 202 -7.70 0.42 10.33
N MET A 203 -7.80 -0.88 10.58
CA MET A 203 -8.00 -1.90 9.55
C MET A 203 -9.32 -1.72 8.79
N GLN A 204 -10.42 -1.45 9.50
CA GLN A 204 -11.74 -1.21 8.89
C GLN A 204 -11.76 0.06 8.04
N VAL A 205 -11.19 1.17 8.53
CA VAL A 205 -11.07 2.41 7.74
C VAL A 205 -10.18 2.20 6.52
N PHE A 206 -9.07 1.47 6.67
CA PHE A 206 -8.24 1.08 5.53
C PHE A 206 -9.04 0.28 4.50
N MET A 207 -9.79 -0.74 4.93
CA MET A 207 -10.61 -1.57 4.04
C MET A 207 -11.64 -0.71 3.28
N GLN A 208 -12.34 0.21 3.97
CA GLN A 208 -13.28 1.13 3.34
C GLN A 208 -12.61 1.99 2.26
N LEU A 209 -11.46 2.60 2.56
CA LEU A 209 -10.72 3.43 1.61
C LEU A 209 -10.17 2.63 0.43
N PHE A 210 -9.73 1.40 0.67
CA PHE A 210 -9.29 0.48 -0.38
C PHE A 210 -10.44 0.13 -1.33
N LEU A 211 -11.63 -0.18 -0.81
CA LEU A 211 -12.80 -0.48 -1.63
C LEU A 211 -13.23 0.73 -2.46
N GLN A 212 -13.14 1.95 -1.90
CA GLN A 212 -13.36 3.19 -2.64
C GLN A 212 -12.32 3.39 -3.74
N ALA A 213 -11.04 3.18 -3.46
CA ALA A 213 -9.96 3.31 -4.44
C ALA A 213 -10.15 2.35 -5.62
N ARG A 214 -10.50 1.09 -5.34
CA ARG A 214 -10.76 0.07 -6.36
C ARG A 214 -11.95 0.38 -7.27
N GLN A 215 -12.96 1.08 -6.78
CA GLN A 215 -14.11 1.47 -7.61
C GLN A 215 -13.80 2.64 -8.54
N ASN A 216 -12.89 3.51 -8.12
CA ASN A 216 -12.47 4.66 -8.90
C ASN A 216 -11.41 4.31 -9.96
N GLU A 217 -10.86 3.09 -9.92
CA GLU A 217 -9.91 2.62 -10.93
C GLU A 217 -10.59 2.26 -12.26
N ASP A 218 -9.92 2.60 -13.36
CA ASP A 218 -10.35 2.25 -14.70
C ASP A 218 -10.58 0.74 -14.83
N LYS A 219 -11.75 0.36 -15.33
CA LYS A 219 -12.22 -1.03 -15.45
C LYS A 219 -11.22 -2.01 -16.10
N GLN A 220 -10.26 -1.49 -16.88
CA GLN A 220 -9.23 -2.27 -17.56
C GLN A 220 -8.20 -2.94 -16.63
N ARG A 221 -8.05 -2.50 -15.36
CA ARG A 221 -7.04 -3.03 -14.41
C ARG A 221 -7.64 -3.74 -13.20
N THR A 222 -8.90 -4.15 -13.27
CA THR A 222 -9.58 -4.75 -12.11
C THR A 222 -9.20 -6.23 -11.96
N PHE A 223 -8.50 -6.55 -10.87
CA PHE A 223 -8.20 -7.94 -10.49
C PHE A 223 -9.42 -8.64 -9.89
N PRO A 224 -9.57 -9.97 -10.06
CA PRO A 224 -10.68 -10.73 -9.48
C PRO A 224 -10.57 -10.80 -7.94
N LEU A 225 -11.70 -10.90 -7.25
CA LEU A 225 -11.76 -10.91 -5.77
C LEU A 225 -10.91 -12.01 -5.13
N LYS A 226 -10.86 -13.19 -5.74
CA LYS A 226 -10.01 -14.31 -5.31
C LYS A 226 -8.51 -13.98 -5.25
N ALA A 227 -8.05 -12.94 -5.95
CA ALA A 227 -6.65 -12.51 -5.90
C ALA A 227 -6.32 -11.80 -4.58
N TYR A 228 -7.30 -11.10 -3.98
CA TYR A 228 -7.17 -10.38 -2.72
C TYR A 228 -7.42 -11.32 -1.53
N PHE A 229 -8.45 -12.18 -1.64
CA PHE A 229 -8.89 -13.10 -0.60
C PHE A 229 -8.78 -14.56 -1.06
N PRO A 230 -7.56 -15.11 -1.25
CA PRO A 230 -7.38 -16.44 -1.84
C PRO A 230 -7.79 -17.58 -0.91
N CYS A 231 -7.70 -17.38 0.40
CA CYS A 231 -7.88 -18.42 1.42
C CYS A 231 -9.31 -18.45 2.01
N HIS A 232 -10.21 -17.60 1.52
CA HIS A 232 -11.55 -17.44 2.10
C HIS A 232 -12.66 -17.99 1.20
N HIS A 233 -13.78 -18.37 1.82
CA HIS A 233 -14.98 -18.82 1.13
C HIS A 233 -15.55 -17.68 0.26
N GLN A 234 -15.47 -17.82 -1.07
CA GLN A 234 -15.72 -16.72 -2.00
C GLN A 234 -17.16 -16.17 -1.93
N SER A 235 -18.15 -17.00 -1.62
CA SER A 235 -19.53 -16.53 -1.44
C SER A 235 -19.67 -15.59 -0.24
N LEU A 236 -18.96 -15.88 0.86
CA LEU A 236 -18.98 -15.04 2.06
C LEU A 236 -18.25 -13.72 1.78
N VAL A 237 -17.08 -13.77 1.16
CA VAL A 237 -16.32 -12.59 0.73
C VAL A 237 -17.18 -11.69 -0.15
N THR A 238 -17.89 -12.26 -1.13
CA THR A 238 -18.75 -11.51 -2.04
C THR A 238 -19.92 -10.85 -1.32
N ALA A 239 -20.50 -11.53 -0.33
CA ALA A 239 -21.58 -10.95 0.47
C ALA A 239 -21.08 -9.80 1.34
N LEU A 240 -19.96 -9.97 2.03
CA LEU A 240 -19.39 -8.94 2.91
C LEU A 240 -18.86 -7.70 2.15
N LEU A 241 -18.33 -7.90 0.94
CA LEU A 241 -17.87 -6.81 0.08
C LEU A 241 -18.98 -5.89 -0.44
N ARG A 242 -20.23 -6.38 -0.44
CA ARG A 242 -21.37 -5.57 -0.83
C ARG A 242 -21.48 -4.40 0.15
N ARG A 243 -21.61 -3.17 -0.36
CA ARG A 243 -21.74 -2.02 0.54
C ARG A 243 -23.18 -1.88 1.03
N PRO A 244 -23.39 -1.47 2.29
CA PRO A 244 -24.72 -1.14 2.79
C PRO A 244 -25.46 -0.11 1.95
N SER A 245 -24.73 0.89 1.41
CA SER A 245 -25.28 1.92 0.52
C SER A 245 -25.83 1.38 -0.81
N GLU A 246 -25.44 0.17 -1.22
CA GLU A 246 -25.92 -0.50 -2.44
C GLU A 246 -27.21 -1.30 -2.20
N LEU A 247 -27.66 -1.40 -0.94
CA LEU A 247 -28.86 -2.10 -0.52
C LEU A 247 -29.85 -1.11 0.09
N SER A 248 -31.14 -1.30 -0.17
CA SER A 248 -32.14 -0.52 0.56
C SER A 248 -32.24 -1.03 2.01
N PRO A 249 -32.55 -0.15 2.98
CA PRO A 249 -32.61 -0.53 4.39
C PRO A 249 -33.54 -1.71 4.70
N ALA A 250 -34.61 -1.87 3.92
CA ALA A 250 -35.55 -2.98 4.04
C ALA A 250 -34.88 -4.36 3.83
N HIS A 251 -33.79 -4.43 3.08
CA HIS A 251 -33.09 -5.69 2.76
C HIS A 251 -31.87 -5.95 3.65
N TRP A 252 -31.48 -5.02 4.53
CA TRP A 252 -30.32 -5.21 5.40
C TRP A 252 -30.49 -6.41 6.33
N CYS A 253 -31.66 -6.57 6.97
CA CYS A 253 -31.94 -7.73 7.83
C CYS A 253 -31.81 -9.06 7.08
N GLN A 254 -32.36 -9.14 5.87
CA GLN A 254 -32.27 -10.36 5.06
C GLN A 254 -30.83 -10.65 4.60
N HIS A 255 -30.08 -9.60 4.24
CA HIS A 255 -28.68 -9.74 3.86
C HIS A 255 -27.83 -10.22 5.04
N LEU A 256 -27.99 -9.61 6.21
CA LEU A 256 -27.27 -9.98 7.44
C LEU A 256 -27.63 -11.39 7.91
N LYS A 257 -28.91 -11.80 7.77
CA LYS A 257 -29.32 -13.19 8.01
C LYS A 257 -28.58 -14.15 7.09
N HIS A 258 -28.53 -13.85 5.78
CA HIS A 258 -27.79 -14.68 4.83
C HIS A 258 -26.29 -14.78 5.17
N VAL A 259 -25.66 -13.66 5.54
CA VAL A 259 -24.26 -13.64 6.00
C VAL A 259 -24.08 -14.49 7.27
N SER A 260 -24.98 -14.34 8.25
CA SER A 260 -24.96 -15.13 9.48
C SER A 260 -25.13 -16.63 9.20
N ASP A 261 -26.03 -17.01 8.30
CA ASP A 261 -26.27 -18.41 7.96
C ASP A 261 -25.06 -19.03 7.24
N MET A 262 -24.41 -18.28 6.35
CA MET A 262 -23.15 -18.71 5.73
C MET A 262 -22.03 -18.88 6.75
N LEU A 263 -21.91 -17.95 7.70
CA LEU A 263 -20.91 -18.03 8.78
C LEU A 263 -21.18 -19.22 9.70
N LYS A 264 -22.43 -19.44 10.12
CA LYS A 264 -22.83 -20.62 10.89
C LYS A 264 -22.46 -21.90 10.17
N ALA A 265 -22.86 -22.03 8.90
CA ALA A 265 -22.54 -23.19 8.10
C ALA A 265 -21.02 -23.41 8.00
N LEU A 266 -20.22 -22.35 7.81
CA LEU A 266 -18.76 -22.47 7.76
C LEU A 266 -18.13 -22.90 9.09
N VAL A 267 -18.67 -22.40 10.20
CA VAL A 267 -18.21 -22.74 11.57
C VAL A 267 -18.65 -24.15 11.98
N GLU A 268 -19.83 -24.60 11.52
CA GLU A 268 -20.40 -25.92 11.84
C GLU A 268 -19.91 -27.05 10.91
N ASP A 269 -19.75 -26.76 9.61
CA ASP A 269 -19.28 -27.73 8.58
C ASP A 269 -17.79 -28.04 8.73
N THR A 270 -17.03 -27.19 9.46
CA THR A 270 -15.65 -27.52 9.78
C THR A 270 -15.59 -28.64 10.81
N SER A 271 -15.46 -29.86 10.32
CA SER A 271 -14.77 -31.00 10.96
C SER A 271 -13.29 -30.71 11.34
N ILE A 272 -12.91 -29.43 11.47
CA ILE A 272 -11.54 -28.91 11.58
C ILE A 272 -11.46 -28.02 12.82
N SER A 273 -11.18 -28.67 13.94
CA SER A 273 -11.02 -28.14 15.29
C SER A 273 -9.76 -27.27 15.49
N SER A 274 -9.32 -26.50 14.48
CA SER A 274 -8.14 -25.65 14.62
C SER A 274 -8.53 -24.19 14.87
N LEU A 275 -8.07 -23.66 16.00
CA LEU A 275 -8.24 -22.26 16.41
C LEU A 275 -7.85 -21.26 15.29
N GLY A 276 -6.88 -21.64 14.45
CA GLY A 276 -6.40 -20.82 13.33
C GLY A 276 -7.45 -20.60 12.24
N HIS A 277 -8.25 -21.60 11.88
CA HIS A 277 -9.27 -21.44 10.83
C HIS A 277 -10.42 -20.53 11.28
N LEU A 278 -10.83 -20.66 12.54
CA LEU A 278 -11.83 -19.79 13.16
C LEU A 278 -11.34 -18.32 13.16
N PHE A 279 -10.07 -18.10 13.50
CA PHE A 279 -9.46 -16.79 13.45
C PHE A 279 -9.46 -16.20 12.03
N GLU A 280 -9.13 -16.99 11.00
CA GLU A 280 -9.16 -16.52 9.60
C GLU A 280 -10.58 -16.12 9.13
N ILE A 281 -11.62 -16.84 9.58
CA ILE A 281 -13.03 -16.45 9.32
C ILE A 281 -13.37 -15.17 10.07
N TRP A 282 -13.04 -15.10 11.36
CA TRP A 282 -13.30 -13.91 12.18
C TRP A 282 -12.58 -12.68 11.63
N PHE A 283 -11.32 -12.83 11.25
CA PHE A 283 -10.49 -11.77 10.67
C PHE A 283 -11.10 -11.24 9.38
N LEU A 284 -11.63 -12.12 8.52
CA LEU A 284 -12.40 -11.69 7.34
C LEU A 284 -13.62 -10.85 7.74
N VAL A 285 -14.42 -11.28 8.72
CA VAL A 285 -15.59 -10.52 9.18
C VAL A 285 -15.19 -9.18 9.78
N ALA A 286 -14.09 -9.13 10.53
CA ALA A 286 -13.61 -7.94 11.21
C ALA A 286 -13.25 -6.79 10.25
N HIS A 287 -12.86 -7.10 9.01
CA HIS A 287 -12.66 -6.09 7.96
C HIS A 287 -13.93 -5.31 7.60
N PHE A 288 -15.10 -5.91 7.78
CA PHE A 288 -16.38 -5.38 7.34
C PHE A 288 -17.24 -4.94 8.52
N GLY A 289 -16.65 -4.15 9.42
CA GLY A 289 -17.29 -3.65 10.63
C GLY A 289 -18.61 -2.90 10.39
N GLU A 290 -18.75 -2.24 9.24
CA GLU A 290 -19.99 -1.51 8.88
C GLU A 290 -21.23 -2.42 8.89
N TRP A 291 -21.09 -3.69 8.49
CA TRP A 291 -22.19 -4.65 8.56
C TRP A 291 -22.56 -5.02 10.00
N LEU A 292 -21.60 -4.98 10.92
CA LEU A 292 -21.82 -5.26 12.34
C LEU A 292 -22.47 -4.07 13.05
N ASP A 293 -22.08 -2.85 12.70
CA ASP A 293 -22.73 -1.63 13.18
C ASP A 293 -24.21 -1.62 12.77
N ILE A 294 -24.49 -1.97 11.50
CA ILE A 294 -25.87 -2.11 11.01
C ILE A 294 -26.60 -3.25 11.72
N ALA A 295 -25.94 -4.38 11.97
CA ALA A 295 -26.56 -5.48 12.72
C ALA A 295 -26.99 -5.04 14.12
N ALA A 296 -26.15 -4.29 14.83
CA ALA A 296 -26.47 -3.72 16.13
C ALA A 296 -27.62 -2.70 16.03
N GLU A 297 -27.59 -1.80 15.04
CA GLU A 297 -28.64 -0.81 14.82
C GLU A 297 -30.00 -1.46 14.52
N GLN A 298 -30.03 -2.48 13.65
CA GLN A 298 -31.26 -3.20 13.31
C GLN A 298 -31.84 -3.92 14.53
N LEU A 299 -30.99 -4.52 15.36
CA LEU A 299 -31.41 -5.21 16.58
C LEU A 299 -32.09 -4.25 17.57
N LEU A 300 -31.53 -3.04 17.74
CA LEU A 300 -32.13 -1.99 18.59
C LEU A 300 -33.47 -1.48 18.05
N LYS A 301 -33.70 -1.53 16.74
CA LYS A 301 -34.93 -1.08 16.06
C LYS A 301 -36.06 -2.13 16.03
N ALA A 302 -35.97 -3.19 16.84
CA ALA A 302 -36.89 -4.33 16.85
C ALA A 302 -36.88 -5.13 15.53
N ALA A 303 -35.73 -5.74 15.24
CA ALA A 303 -35.49 -6.54 14.03
C ALA A 303 -36.51 -7.68 13.82
N LEU A 304 -36.80 -7.96 12.55
CA LEU A 304 -37.61 -9.10 12.11
C LEU A 304 -36.94 -10.47 12.40
N GLU A 305 -35.61 -10.49 12.60
CA GLU A 305 -34.79 -11.70 12.69
C GLU A 305 -33.70 -11.55 13.79
N PRO A 306 -34.09 -11.40 15.06
CA PRO A 306 -33.16 -11.05 16.14
C PRO A 306 -32.09 -12.12 16.38
N ASP A 307 -32.42 -13.41 16.21
CA ASP A 307 -31.52 -14.52 16.52
C ASP A 307 -30.29 -14.58 15.60
N ALA A 308 -30.47 -14.29 14.31
CA ALA A 308 -29.37 -14.26 13.35
C ALA A 308 -28.41 -13.09 13.64
N LEU A 309 -28.96 -11.91 13.96
CA LEU A 309 -28.18 -10.73 14.29
C LEU A 309 -27.42 -10.90 15.63
N LEU A 310 -28.09 -11.45 16.65
CA LEU A 310 -27.47 -11.77 17.93
C LEU A 310 -26.33 -12.76 17.76
N TRP A 311 -26.53 -13.81 16.96
CA TRP A 311 -25.48 -14.79 16.70
C TRP A 311 -24.27 -14.14 16.00
N LEU A 312 -24.50 -13.30 14.99
CA LEU A 312 -23.43 -12.61 14.26
C LEU A 312 -22.61 -11.70 15.19
N LEU A 313 -23.27 -10.91 16.02
CA LEU A 313 -22.60 -10.06 17.00
C LEU A 313 -21.86 -10.88 18.06
N ALA A 314 -22.47 -11.96 18.55
CA ALA A 314 -21.82 -12.87 19.50
C ALA A 314 -20.58 -13.53 18.89
N PHE A 315 -20.62 -13.93 17.62
CA PHE A 315 -19.47 -14.46 16.90
C PHE A 315 -18.35 -13.42 16.76
N TYR A 316 -18.71 -12.16 16.46
CA TYR A 316 -17.71 -11.10 16.32
C TYR A 316 -17.01 -10.75 17.64
N TYR A 317 -17.76 -10.57 18.74
CA TYR A 317 -17.19 -10.20 20.03
C TYR A 317 -16.63 -11.39 20.82
N CYS A 318 -17.11 -12.60 20.56
CA CYS A 318 -16.71 -13.82 21.26
C CYS A 318 -16.61 -15.00 20.26
N PRO A 319 -15.63 -15.00 19.35
CA PRO A 319 -15.53 -16.03 18.32
C PRO A 319 -15.31 -17.44 18.91
N GLN A 320 -14.68 -17.53 20.08
CA GLN A 320 -14.37 -18.79 20.77
C GLN A 320 -15.47 -19.27 21.73
N ASN A 321 -16.69 -18.72 21.69
CA ASN A 321 -17.69 -19.00 22.72
C ASN A 321 -18.15 -20.47 22.70
N GLU A 322 -17.48 -21.33 23.47
CA GLU A 322 -17.80 -22.75 23.71
C GLU A 322 -19.26 -22.95 24.16
N ASN A 323 -19.93 -21.91 24.66
CA ASN A 323 -21.33 -21.99 25.05
C ASN A 323 -22.29 -22.17 23.87
N GLN A 324 -21.90 -21.84 22.63
CA GLN A 324 -22.74 -22.16 21.45
C GLN A 324 -22.79 -23.67 21.17
N GLN A 325 -21.80 -24.45 21.62
CA GLN A 325 -21.84 -25.92 21.55
C GLN A 325 -22.77 -26.53 22.62
N ARG A 326 -22.93 -25.88 23.79
CA ARG A 326 -23.80 -26.39 24.87
C ARG A 326 -25.29 -26.33 24.56
N THR A 327 -25.74 -25.36 23.75
CA THR A 327 -27.17 -25.22 23.42
C THR A 327 -27.66 -26.28 22.45
N GLN A 328 -26.77 -27.00 21.74
CA GLN A 328 -27.12 -28.15 20.89
C GLN A 328 -27.04 -29.50 21.62
N THR A 329 -26.51 -29.55 22.85
CA THR A 329 -26.39 -30.81 23.64
C THR A 329 -27.55 -31.04 24.61
N LEU A 330 -28.53 -30.15 24.66
CA LEU A 330 -29.77 -30.31 25.41
C LEU A 330 -30.94 -30.52 24.43
N VAL A 331 -30.98 -31.70 23.82
CA VAL A 331 -32.17 -32.29 23.17
C VAL A 331 -32.42 -33.65 23.81
#